data_AF-A0A2N5CC26-F1
#
_entry.id   AF-A0A2N5CC26-F1
#
_cell.length_a   1.000
_cell.length_b   1.000
_cell.length_c   1.000
_cell.angle_alpha   90.00
_cell.angle_beta   90.00
_cell.angle_gamma   90.00
#
_symmetry.space_group_name_H-M   'P 1'
#
loop_
_entity.id
_entity.type
_entity.pdbx_description
1 polymer ?
#
loop_
_entity_poly.entity_id
_entity_poly.type
_entity_poly.pdbx_seq_one_letter_code
_entity_poly.pdbx_strand_id
1 'polypeptide(L)'
;MTERLIMLDVPGVLYSDRSAARLGGTPNTGTLRDVRFFDPIALGFLRRLFGIAGARVVVSDAWRRGTPAAIFQQLDLQVEGMTPPVAGGHGAEIDAWFGQHAAPNAWVILSTAPASSFTEAQRARLVRVDPAEGLTVDNFRKALDILGVACPSTVTPDSRVEPGLKAKLRHLQRLARDEPERFMPAPAAAEAREQAMAIAVASLTGKHLEPAAIHA
;
A
#
# COMPACT_ATOMS: atom_id res chain seq x y z
N MET A 1 15.08 6.05 20.80
CA MET A 1 14.28 5.07 20.01
C MET A 1 15.15 4.62 18.86
N THR A 2 15.17 3.33 18.52
CA THR A 2 15.96 2.84 17.38
C THR A 2 15.26 3.26 16.11
N GLU A 3 15.75 4.32 15.48
CA GLU A 3 15.22 4.79 14.19
C GLU A 3 15.48 3.72 13.13
N ARG A 4 14.47 3.45 12.31
CA ARG A 4 14.54 2.48 11.22
C ARG A 4 14.18 3.17 9.91
N LEU A 5 14.90 2.84 8.84
CA LEU A 5 14.76 3.53 7.57
C LEU A 5 14.53 2.55 6.41
N ILE A 6 13.67 2.95 5.48
CA ILE A 6 13.44 2.27 4.21
C ILE A 6 13.92 3.22 3.11
N MET A 7 15.00 2.85 2.42
CA MET A 7 15.43 3.50 1.18
C MET A 7 14.59 2.93 0.04
N LEU A 8 13.66 3.73 -0.48
CA LEU A 8 12.58 3.28 -1.35
C LEU A 8 12.74 3.79 -2.77
N ASP A 9 12.92 2.85 -3.70
CA ASP A 9 12.65 3.08 -5.11
C ASP A 9 11.14 3.08 -5.37
N VAL A 10 10.66 3.86 -6.34
CA VAL A 10 9.21 3.97 -6.63
C VAL A 10 8.80 3.15 -7.85
N PRO A 11 9.41 3.35 -9.05
CA PRO A 11 9.13 2.51 -10.21
C PRO A 11 9.40 1.03 -9.95
N GLY A 12 8.47 0.17 -10.34
CA GLY A 12 8.56 -1.28 -10.18
C GLY A 12 8.45 -1.78 -8.73
N VAL A 13 8.40 -0.88 -7.73
CA VAL A 13 8.16 -1.23 -6.32
C VAL A 13 6.74 -0.88 -5.90
N LEU A 14 6.35 0.39 -6.03
CA LEU A 14 5.01 0.86 -5.65
C LEU A 14 3.98 0.72 -6.77
N TYR A 15 4.44 0.50 -7.99
CA TYR A 15 3.63 0.08 -9.14
C TYR A 15 4.52 -0.79 -10.01
N SER A 16 3.97 -1.79 -10.68
CA SER A 16 4.67 -2.80 -11.47
C SER A 16 3.94 -3.06 -12.79
N ASP A 17 4.51 -3.86 -13.68
CA ASP A 17 3.81 -4.27 -14.91
C ASP A 17 2.49 -5.00 -14.59
N ARG A 18 2.52 -5.87 -13.56
CA ARG A 18 1.32 -6.52 -13.02
C ARG A 18 0.28 -5.51 -12.55
N SER A 19 0.66 -4.53 -11.73
CA SER A 19 -0.32 -3.57 -11.22
C SER A 19 -0.83 -2.67 -12.35
N ALA A 20 0.01 -2.31 -13.31
CA ALA A 20 -0.35 -1.53 -14.47
C ALA A 20 -1.38 -2.25 -15.35
N ALA A 21 -1.18 -3.55 -15.60
CA ALA A 21 -2.14 -4.37 -16.33
C ALA A 21 -3.50 -4.46 -15.62
N ARG A 22 -3.50 -4.53 -14.27
CA ARG A 22 -4.73 -4.59 -13.46
C ARG A 22 -5.44 -3.24 -13.34
N LEU A 23 -4.70 -2.15 -13.19
CA LEU A 23 -5.21 -0.81 -12.91
C LEU A 23 -5.41 0.05 -14.18
N GLY A 24 -4.95 -0.44 -15.33
CA GLY A 24 -5.10 0.22 -16.63
C GLY A 24 -4.14 1.39 -16.85
N GLY A 25 -2.97 1.39 -16.20
CA GLY A 25 -1.97 2.45 -16.39
C GLY A 25 -0.89 2.51 -15.31
N THR A 26 0.03 3.45 -15.48
CA THR A 26 1.12 3.76 -14.54
C THR A 26 1.04 5.23 -14.10
N PRO A 27 1.59 5.58 -12.93
CA PRO A 27 1.55 6.95 -12.41
C PRO A 27 2.56 7.87 -13.12
N ASN A 28 2.33 8.20 -14.40
CA ASN A 28 3.30 8.89 -15.26
C ASN A 28 2.92 10.32 -15.66
N THR A 29 1.80 10.86 -15.15
CA THR A 29 1.29 12.18 -15.56
C THR A 29 1.77 13.32 -14.66
N GLY A 30 2.26 13.00 -13.46
CA GLY A 30 2.64 14.00 -12.48
C GLY A 30 1.44 14.68 -11.83
N THR A 31 0.26 14.05 -11.84
CA THR A 31 -0.97 14.65 -11.29
C THR A 31 -1.55 13.80 -10.17
N LEU A 32 -2.41 14.38 -9.32
CA LEU A 32 -3.10 13.62 -8.27
C LEU A 32 -3.94 12.45 -8.81
N ARG A 33 -4.29 12.46 -10.11
CA ARG A 33 -4.97 11.32 -10.75
C ARG A 33 -4.11 10.06 -10.77
N ASP A 34 -2.79 10.20 -10.68
CA ASP A 34 -1.84 9.09 -10.68
C ASP A 34 -1.92 8.24 -9.42
N VAL A 35 -2.49 8.77 -8.33
CA VAL A 35 -2.66 8.04 -7.06
C VAL A 35 -3.36 6.69 -7.27
N ARG A 36 -4.32 6.61 -8.22
CA ARG A 36 -5.07 5.39 -8.53
C ARG A 36 -4.24 4.28 -9.19
N PHE A 37 -3.05 4.60 -9.71
CA PHE A 37 -2.18 3.67 -10.44
C PHE A 37 -1.09 3.05 -9.55
N PHE A 38 -0.97 3.50 -8.29
CA PHE A 38 -0.13 2.83 -7.31
C PHE A 38 -0.79 1.52 -6.84
N ASP A 39 0.02 0.49 -6.64
CA ASP A 39 -0.46 -0.81 -6.22
C ASP A 39 -0.90 -0.77 -4.74
N PRO A 40 -2.20 -0.94 -4.43
CA PRO A 40 -2.67 -0.97 -3.05
C PRO A 40 -2.03 -2.09 -2.21
N ILE A 41 -1.58 -3.19 -2.84
CA ILE A 41 -0.89 -4.29 -2.13
C ILE A 41 0.51 -3.83 -1.69
N ALA A 42 1.28 -3.21 -2.59
CA ALA A 42 2.60 -2.69 -2.27
C ALA A 42 2.53 -1.61 -1.17
N LEU A 43 1.56 -0.69 -1.28
CA LEU A 43 1.29 0.31 -0.24
C LEU A 43 0.91 -0.34 1.09
N GLY A 44 0.11 -1.40 1.06
CA GLY A 44 -0.25 -2.18 2.25
C GLY A 44 0.97 -2.78 2.95
N PHE A 45 1.93 -3.32 2.20
CA PHE A 45 3.19 -3.82 2.77
C PHE A 45 4.03 -2.70 3.37
N LEU A 46 4.20 -1.55 2.69
CA LEU A 46 4.95 -0.43 3.26
C LEU A 46 4.31 0.12 4.54
N ARG A 47 2.98 0.33 4.54
CA ARG A 47 2.26 0.80 5.72
C ARG A 47 2.40 -0.18 6.89
N ARG A 48 2.46 -1.49 6.60
CA ARG A 48 2.76 -2.51 7.62
C ARG A 48 4.21 -2.47 8.10
N LEU A 49 5.19 -2.21 7.22
CA LEU A 49 6.58 -2.02 7.66
C LEU A 49 6.69 -0.83 8.62
N PHE A 50 5.99 0.27 8.35
CA PHE A 50 5.87 1.38 9.30
C PHE A 50 5.18 0.93 10.59
N GLY A 51 3.99 0.33 10.52
CA GLY A 51 3.21 -0.02 11.72
C GLY A 51 3.90 -1.06 12.63
N ILE A 52 4.68 -1.97 12.06
CA ILE A 52 5.36 -3.04 12.80
C ILE A 52 6.78 -2.63 13.21
N ALA A 53 7.55 -1.99 12.32
CA ALA A 53 8.95 -1.68 12.56
C ALA A 53 9.20 -0.24 13.03
N GLY A 54 8.19 0.64 12.96
CA GLY A 54 8.36 2.08 13.16
C GLY A 54 9.23 2.73 12.09
N ALA A 55 9.35 2.10 10.91
CA ALA A 55 10.28 2.52 9.88
C ALA A 55 9.75 3.72 9.09
N ARG A 56 10.60 4.71 8.86
CA ARG A 56 10.33 5.86 8.00
C ARG A 56 10.89 5.63 6.61
N VAL A 57 10.39 6.37 5.63
CA VAL A 57 10.73 6.17 4.22
C VAL A 57 11.58 7.34 3.70
N VAL A 58 12.68 7.03 3.03
CA VAL A 58 13.41 7.97 2.20
C VAL A 58 13.25 7.55 0.74
N VAL A 59 12.70 8.45 -0.07
CA VAL A 59 12.34 8.14 -1.46
C VAL A 59 13.47 8.52 -2.42
N SER A 60 13.70 7.70 -3.44
CA SER A 60 14.67 7.97 -4.50
C SER A 60 14.35 9.25 -5.30
N ASP A 61 15.37 10.02 -5.70
CA ASP A 61 15.20 11.25 -6.50
C ASP A 61 14.67 10.96 -7.90
N ALA A 62 14.99 9.78 -8.45
CA ALA A 62 14.62 9.37 -9.80
C ALA A 62 13.11 9.54 -10.12
N TRP A 63 12.24 9.46 -9.12
CA TRP A 63 10.78 9.62 -9.27
C TRP A 63 10.29 11.08 -9.20
N ARG A 64 11.13 12.00 -8.74
CA ARG A 64 10.77 13.41 -8.50
C ARG A 64 10.52 14.19 -9.80
N ARG A 65 11.12 13.79 -10.92
CA ARG A 65 11.01 14.53 -12.20
C ARG A 65 9.57 14.49 -12.74
N GLY A 66 8.75 15.43 -12.27
CA GLY A 66 7.36 15.61 -12.68
C GLY A 66 6.31 15.27 -11.62
N THR A 67 6.67 14.68 -10.47
CA THR A 67 5.72 14.18 -9.47
C THR A 67 5.55 15.14 -8.28
N PRO A 68 4.35 15.73 -8.05
CA PRO A 68 4.10 16.61 -6.91
C PRO A 68 4.23 15.88 -5.57
N ALA A 69 4.82 16.55 -4.57
CA ALA A 69 4.92 16.04 -3.19
C ALA A 69 3.56 15.67 -2.58
N ALA A 70 2.48 16.30 -3.05
CA ALA A 70 1.10 16.00 -2.65
C ALA A 70 0.69 14.54 -2.94
N ILE A 71 1.29 13.87 -3.93
CA ILE A 71 1.02 12.45 -4.21
C ILE A 71 1.46 11.59 -3.01
N PHE A 72 2.65 11.82 -2.45
CA PHE A 72 3.11 11.04 -1.30
C PHE A 72 2.24 11.22 -0.05
N GLN A 73 1.69 12.42 0.16
CA GLN A 73 0.74 12.66 1.24
C GLN A 73 -0.54 11.83 1.06
N GLN A 74 -1.04 11.71 -0.17
CA GLN A 74 -2.22 10.88 -0.49
C GLN A 74 -1.94 9.37 -0.38
N LEU A 75 -0.67 8.96 -0.51
CA LEU A 75 -0.26 7.56 -0.37
C LEU A 75 -0.16 7.10 1.10
N ASP A 76 -0.32 8.01 2.07
CA ASP A 76 -0.24 7.69 3.50
C ASP A 76 1.09 6.96 3.84
N LEU A 77 2.19 7.51 3.33
CA LEU A 77 3.54 7.05 3.60
C LEU A 77 4.23 8.00 4.58
N GLN A 78 4.98 7.44 5.54
CA GLN A 78 5.74 8.20 6.52
C GLN A 78 7.09 8.61 5.94
N VAL A 79 7.06 9.57 5.01
CA VAL A 79 8.25 10.07 4.31
C VAL A 79 9.06 10.96 5.25
N GLU A 80 10.31 10.59 5.49
CA GLU A 80 11.29 11.39 6.23
C GLU A 80 12.03 12.37 5.32
N GLY A 81 12.32 11.96 4.10
CA GLY A 81 13.04 12.77 3.15
C GLY A 81 13.13 12.12 1.78
N MET A 82 13.96 12.72 0.93
CA MET A 82 14.24 12.24 -0.42
C MET A 82 15.73 12.26 -0.65
N THR A 83 16.27 11.27 -1.35
CA THR A 83 17.69 11.24 -1.68
C THR A 83 18.06 12.43 -2.58
N PRO A 84 19.31 12.92 -2.54
CA PRO A 84 19.75 13.99 -3.42
C PRO A 84 19.97 13.51 -4.86
N PRO A 85 19.76 14.37 -5.88
CA PRO A 85 19.99 14.02 -7.28
C PRO A 85 21.49 13.85 -7.55
N VAL A 86 21.94 12.61 -7.76
CA VAL A 86 23.34 12.31 -8.10
C VAL A 86 23.44 11.31 -9.25
N ALA A 87 24.55 11.34 -9.97
CA ALA A 87 24.85 10.33 -10.97
C ALA A 87 25.17 8.98 -10.29
N GLY A 88 24.89 7.86 -10.97
CA GLY A 88 25.17 6.51 -10.47
C GLY A 88 23.94 5.73 -9.98
N GLY A 89 22.75 6.34 -10.04
CA GLY A 89 21.47 5.67 -9.73
C GLY A 89 21.24 5.51 -8.23
N HIS A 90 20.27 4.64 -7.89
CA HIS A 90 19.73 4.55 -6.53
C HIS A 90 20.79 4.23 -5.46
N GLY A 91 21.80 3.41 -5.74
CA GLY A 91 22.89 3.13 -4.80
C GLY A 91 23.72 4.37 -4.46
N ALA A 92 24.07 5.17 -5.47
CA ALA A 92 24.82 6.42 -5.27
C ALA A 92 23.99 7.48 -4.54
N GLU A 93 22.69 7.54 -4.82
CA GLU A 93 21.73 8.40 -4.12
C GLU A 93 21.65 8.09 -2.62
N ILE A 94 21.67 6.80 -2.26
CA ILE A 94 21.68 6.35 -0.86
C ILE A 94 22.98 6.76 -0.17
N ASP A 95 24.13 6.57 -0.83
CA ASP A 95 25.42 6.99 -0.27
C ASP A 95 25.48 8.50 -0.05
N ALA A 96 24.97 9.28 -1.00
CA ALA A 96 24.89 10.74 -0.87
C ALA A 96 23.94 11.17 0.27
N TRP A 97 22.83 10.46 0.48
CA TRP A 97 21.94 10.70 1.62
C TRP A 97 22.63 10.44 2.96
N PHE A 98 23.31 9.30 3.11
CA PHE A 98 24.05 8.95 4.33
C PHE A 98 25.36 9.73 4.51
N GLY A 99 25.83 10.44 3.48
CA GLY A 99 26.90 11.44 3.63
C GLY A 99 26.44 12.69 4.40
N GLN A 100 25.13 12.95 4.45
CA GLN A 100 24.53 14.11 5.12
C GLN A 100 23.73 13.72 6.38
N HIS A 101 23.37 12.46 6.52
CA HIS A 101 22.55 11.93 7.62
C HIS A 101 23.22 10.70 8.22
N ALA A 102 23.21 10.59 9.55
CA ALA A 102 23.72 9.41 10.22
C ALA A 102 22.89 8.18 9.83
N ALA A 103 23.55 7.13 9.35
CA ALA A 103 22.88 5.88 9.03
C ALA A 103 22.39 5.22 10.34
N PRO A 104 21.10 4.87 10.45
CA PRO A 104 20.61 4.15 11.63
C PRO A 104 21.17 2.72 11.67
N ASN A 105 21.06 2.08 12.83
CA ASN A 105 21.52 0.69 13.00
C ASN A 105 20.75 -0.30 12.12
N ALA A 106 19.47 -0.01 11.84
CA ALA A 106 18.61 -0.88 11.05
C ALA A 106 17.97 -0.09 9.90
N TRP A 107 18.30 -0.48 8.67
CA TRP A 107 17.70 0.07 7.46
C TRP A 107 17.74 -0.93 6.32
N VAL A 108 16.83 -0.76 5.37
CA VAL A 108 16.65 -1.66 4.22
C VAL A 108 16.51 -0.85 2.93
N ILE A 109 16.92 -1.46 1.81
CA ILE A 109 16.74 -0.93 0.46
C ILE A 109 15.67 -1.77 -0.24
N LEU A 110 14.61 -1.12 -0.74
CA LEU A 110 13.65 -1.73 -1.66
C LEU A 110 13.88 -1.14 -3.04
N SER A 111 14.39 -1.93 -3.97
CA SER A 111 14.83 -1.41 -5.28
C SER A 111 14.71 -2.44 -6.39
N THR A 112 14.47 -1.96 -7.60
CA THR A 112 14.48 -2.77 -8.83
C THR A 112 15.85 -2.83 -9.50
N ALA A 113 16.72 -1.87 -9.17
CA ALA A 113 18.09 -1.83 -9.69
C ALA A 113 18.88 -3.13 -9.43
N PRO A 114 19.77 -3.53 -10.35
CA PRO A 114 20.56 -4.75 -10.20
C PRO A 114 21.51 -4.63 -9.01
N ALA A 115 21.81 -5.77 -8.37
CA ALA A 115 22.66 -5.79 -7.18
C ALA A 115 24.07 -5.22 -7.44
N SER A 116 24.57 -5.30 -8.69
CA SER A 116 25.85 -4.74 -9.12
C SER A 116 25.90 -3.20 -9.03
N SER A 117 24.75 -2.53 -8.96
CA SER A 117 24.66 -1.07 -8.77
C SER A 117 24.79 -0.64 -7.31
N PHE A 118 25.01 -1.58 -6.39
CA PHE A 118 25.11 -1.34 -4.95
C PHE A 118 26.46 -1.82 -4.39
N THR A 119 26.97 -1.10 -3.39
CA THR A 119 28.16 -1.53 -2.64
C THR A 119 27.89 -2.82 -1.87
N GLU A 120 28.94 -3.51 -1.40
CA GLU A 120 28.76 -4.74 -0.59
C GLU A 120 27.91 -4.48 0.67
N ALA A 121 28.15 -3.35 1.35
CA ALA A 121 27.40 -2.96 2.54
C ALA A 121 25.92 -2.68 2.25
N GLN A 122 25.63 -2.09 1.08
CA GLN A 122 24.26 -1.87 0.61
C GLN A 122 23.58 -3.17 0.17
N ARG A 123 24.31 -4.07 -0.51
CA ARG A 123 23.79 -5.37 -0.95
C ARG A 123 23.34 -6.24 0.22
N ALA A 124 24.03 -6.19 1.36
CA ALA A 124 23.61 -6.86 2.58
C ALA A 124 22.23 -6.39 3.11
N ARG A 125 21.78 -5.20 2.70
CA ARG A 125 20.51 -4.58 3.09
C ARG A 125 19.52 -4.49 1.93
N LEU A 126 19.84 -5.08 0.77
CA LEU A 126 19.04 -5.00 -0.44
C LEU A 126 17.96 -6.09 -0.48
N VAL A 127 16.72 -5.64 -0.64
CA VAL A 127 15.60 -6.44 -1.11
C VAL A 127 15.35 -6.04 -2.56
N ARG A 128 15.80 -6.90 -3.48
CA ARG A 128 15.57 -6.72 -4.91
C ARG A 128 14.12 -7.06 -5.23
N VAL A 129 13.42 -6.12 -5.84
CA VAL A 129 12.05 -6.27 -6.30
C VAL A 129 12.07 -6.50 -7.81
N ASP A 130 11.28 -7.47 -8.28
CA ASP A 130 11.09 -7.69 -9.71
C ASP A 130 10.06 -6.65 -10.23
N PRO A 131 10.44 -5.75 -11.16
CA PRO A 131 9.52 -4.72 -11.67
C PRO A 131 8.31 -5.29 -12.42
N ALA A 132 8.37 -6.53 -12.90
CA ALA A 132 7.21 -7.16 -13.52
C ALA A 132 6.14 -7.54 -12.48
N GLU A 133 6.58 -7.95 -11.29
CA GLU A 133 5.74 -8.48 -10.23
C GLU A 133 5.32 -7.42 -9.21
N GLY A 134 6.23 -6.48 -8.89
CA GLY A 134 6.09 -5.53 -7.81
C GLY A 134 6.48 -6.10 -6.44
N LEU A 135 6.19 -5.35 -5.38
CA LEU A 135 6.53 -5.74 -4.02
C LEU A 135 5.72 -6.97 -3.57
N THR A 136 6.42 -8.07 -3.28
CA THR A 136 5.80 -9.35 -2.87
C THR A 136 5.85 -9.57 -1.35
N VAL A 137 5.14 -10.61 -0.88
CA VAL A 137 5.19 -11.05 0.52
C VAL A 137 6.61 -11.46 0.93
N ASP A 138 7.37 -12.11 0.05
CA ASP A 138 8.73 -12.53 0.37
C ASP A 138 9.69 -11.34 0.44
N ASN A 139 9.48 -10.32 -0.40
CA ASN A 139 10.19 -9.05 -0.25
C ASN A 139 9.87 -8.38 1.10
N PHE A 140 8.59 -8.36 1.48
CA PHE A 140 8.15 -7.81 2.76
C PHE A 140 8.78 -8.54 3.96
N ARG A 141 8.78 -9.88 3.95
CA ARG A 141 9.43 -10.69 5.01
C ARG A 141 10.92 -10.41 5.10
N LYS A 142 11.62 -10.44 3.96
CA LYS A 142 13.05 -10.13 3.91
C LYS A 142 13.36 -8.73 4.43
N ALA A 143 12.49 -7.76 4.15
CA ALA A 143 12.63 -6.40 4.66
C ALA A 143 12.50 -6.35 6.20
N LEU A 144 11.53 -7.06 6.78
CA LEU A 144 11.39 -7.18 8.24
C LEU A 144 12.62 -7.82 8.89
N ASP A 145 13.16 -8.88 8.28
CA ASP A 145 14.36 -9.57 8.77
C ASP A 145 15.56 -8.62 8.80
N ILE A 146 15.77 -7.85 7.73
CA ILE A 146 16.85 -6.83 7.65
C ILE A 146 16.63 -5.71 8.68
N LEU A 147 15.39 -5.32 8.92
CA LEU A 147 15.03 -4.33 9.94
C LEU A 147 15.11 -4.87 11.38
N GLY A 148 15.41 -6.17 11.54
CA GLY A 148 15.54 -6.83 12.83
C GLY A 148 14.22 -6.90 13.60
N VAL A 149 13.09 -7.05 12.89
CA VAL A 149 11.77 -7.14 13.49
C VAL A 149 11.14 -8.49 13.17
N ALA A 150 10.72 -9.21 14.21
CA ALA A 150 10.04 -10.48 14.02
C ALA A 150 8.75 -10.28 13.21
N CYS A 151 8.59 -11.07 12.15
CA CYS A 151 7.36 -11.07 11.36
C CYS A 151 6.21 -11.56 12.24
N PRO A 152 5.16 -10.75 12.48
CA PRO A 152 4.00 -11.21 13.24
C PRO A 152 3.39 -12.43 12.55
N SER A 153 3.03 -13.45 13.33
CA SER A 153 2.42 -14.70 12.84
C SER A 153 1.11 -14.48 12.06
N THR A 154 0.55 -13.27 12.14
CA THR A 154 -0.69 -12.80 11.49
C THR A 154 -0.49 -12.16 10.12
N VAL A 155 0.75 -12.09 9.60
CA VAL A 155 1.05 -11.48 8.27
C VAL A 155 0.48 -12.30 7.12
N THR A 156 0.24 -13.59 7.32
CA THR A 156 -0.60 -14.40 6.45
C THR A 156 -1.95 -14.59 7.14
N PRO A 157 -3.11 -14.14 6.59
CA PRO A 157 -4.26 -15.01 6.74
C PRO A 157 -3.78 -16.35 6.18
N ASP A 158 -3.90 -17.42 6.96
CA ASP A 158 -3.43 -18.74 6.57
C ASP A 158 -4.00 -19.02 5.16
N SER A 159 -3.17 -18.88 4.13
CA SER A 159 -3.58 -19.04 2.74
C SER A 159 -3.82 -20.51 2.40
N ARG A 160 -3.63 -21.38 3.39
CA ARG A 160 -4.32 -22.66 3.49
C ARG A 160 -5.82 -22.38 3.51
N VAL A 161 -6.40 -22.33 2.32
CA VAL A 161 -7.83 -22.52 2.11
C VAL A 161 -8.25 -23.67 3.01
N GLU A 162 -9.05 -23.39 4.05
CA GLU A 162 -9.49 -24.43 4.98
C GLU A 162 -9.95 -25.64 4.17
N PRO A 163 -9.50 -26.87 4.49
CA PRO A 163 -10.03 -28.07 3.87
C PRO A 163 -11.50 -28.20 4.28
N GLY A 164 -12.38 -27.56 3.50
CA GLY A 164 -13.77 -27.34 3.84
C GLY A 164 -14.35 -26.02 3.31
N LEU A 165 -13.53 -25.01 2.98
CA LEU A 165 -14.02 -23.71 2.53
C LEU A 165 -14.80 -23.80 1.23
N LYS A 166 -14.35 -24.61 0.25
CA LYS A 166 -15.11 -24.88 -0.99
C LYS A 166 -16.46 -25.53 -0.70
N ALA A 167 -16.53 -26.41 0.30
CA ALA A 167 -17.78 -27.05 0.70
C ALA A 167 -18.73 -26.06 1.41
N LYS A 168 -18.20 -25.23 2.33
CA LYS A 168 -18.94 -24.14 2.96
C LYS A 168 -19.47 -23.13 1.93
N LEU A 169 -18.66 -22.73 0.95
CA LEU A 169 -19.08 -21.84 -0.14
C LEU A 169 -20.20 -22.45 -0.98
N ARG A 170 -20.09 -23.72 -1.37
CA ARG A 170 -21.17 -24.43 -2.10
C ARG A 170 -22.42 -24.58 -1.26
N HIS A 171 -22.29 -24.75 0.05
CA HIS A 171 -23.43 -24.83 0.96
C HIS A 171 -24.13 -23.49 1.09
N LEU A 172 -23.39 -22.40 1.27
CA LEU A 172 -23.94 -21.04 1.31
C LEU A 172 -24.58 -20.63 -0.02
N GLN A 173 -23.96 -20.98 -1.16
CA GLN A 173 -24.54 -20.74 -2.48
C GLN A 173 -25.85 -21.50 -2.70
N ARG A 174 -25.98 -22.70 -2.11
CA ARG A 174 -27.21 -23.49 -2.16
C ARG A 174 -28.28 -22.90 -1.25
N LEU A 175 -27.92 -22.56 -0.02
CA LEU A 175 -28.80 -21.84 0.92
C LEU A 175 -29.30 -20.52 0.35
N ALA A 176 -28.45 -19.74 -0.33
CA ALA A 176 -28.87 -18.50 -0.97
C ALA A 176 -29.81 -18.70 -2.16
N ARG A 177 -29.79 -19.89 -2.78
CA ARG A 177 -30.70 -20.28 -3.87
C ARG A 177 -32.03 -20.81 -3.33
N ASP A 178 -31.99 -21.58 -2.24
CA ASP A 178 -33.15 -22.28 -1.69
C ASP A 178 -33.90 -21.42 -0.65
N GLU A 179 -33.19 -20.55 0.07
CA GLU A 179 -33.72 -19.65 1.12
C GLU A 179 -33.17 -18.22 0.97
N PRO A 180 -33.49 -17.50 -0.12
CA PRO A 180 -32.96 -16.16 -0.38
C PRO A 180 -33.34 -15.15 0.70
N GLU A 181 -34.52 -15.32 1.32
CA GLU A 181 -35.05 -14.52 2.44
C GLU A 181 -34.05 -14.40 3.60
N ARG A 182 -33.25 -15.45 3.84
CA ARG A 182 -32.31 -15.55 4.95
C ARG A 182 -31.07 -14.68 4.78
N PHE A 183 -30.80 -14.24 3.55
CA PHE A 183 -29.69 -13.37 3.19
C PHE A 183 -30.16 -11.97 2.80
N MET A 184 -31.47 -11.70 2.84
CA MET A 184 -32.01 -10.36 2.72
C MET A 184 -31.84 -9.60 4.04
N PRO A 185 -31.47 -8.31 3.99
CA PRO A 185 -31.50 -7.49 5.20
C PRO A 185 -32.93 -7.48 5.74
N ALA A 186 -33.09 -7.57 7.07
CA ALA A 186 -34.38 -7.40 7.71
C ALA A 186 -35.04 -6.10 7.20
N PRO A 187 -36.37 -6.04 7.02
CA PRO A 187 -37.04 -4.88 6.41
C PRO A 187 -36.68 -3.55 7.09
N ALA A 188 -36.53 -3.54 8.42
CA ALA A 188 -36.05 -2.38 9.18
C ALA A 188 -34.62 -1.92 8.81
N ALA A 189 -33.74 -2.87 8.45
CA ALA A 189 -32.38 -2.57 8.01
C ALA A 189 -32.31 -2.15 6.53
N ALA A 190 -33.26 -2.59 5.71
CA ALA A 190 -33.41 -2.13 4.33
C ALA A 190 -33.89 -0.68 4.28
N GLU A 191 -34.94 -0.34 5.06
CA GLU A 191 -35.46 1.03 5.20
C GLU A 191 -34.41 1.99 5.77
N ALA A 192 -33.68 1.59 6.81
CA ALA A 192 -32.60 2.42 7.37
C ALA A 192 -31.48 2.68 6.36
N ARG A 193 -31.17 1.69 5.50
CA ARG A 193 -30.14 1.83 4.46
C ARG A 193 -30.63 2.73 3.31
N GLU A 194 -31.90 2.64 2.95
CA GLU A 194 -32.52 3.48 1.92
C GLU A 194 -32.63 4.94 2.39
N GLN A 195 -33.01 5.17 3.65
CA GLN A 195 -32.99 6.48 4.29
C GLN A 195 -31.57 7.05 4.37
N ALA A 196 -30.58 6.24 4.78
CA ALA A 196 -29.18 6.68 4.82
C ALA A 196 -28.65 7.03 3.41
N MET A 197 -29.05 6.28 2.38
CA MET A 197 -28.66 6.54 1.00
C MET A 197 -29.36 7.78 0.44
N ALA A 198 -30.63 8.01 0.77
CA ALA A 198 -31.37 9.21 0.40
C ALA A 198 -30.79 10.47 1.07
N ILE A 199 -30.42 10.39 2.35
CA ILE A 199 -29.74 11.47 3.08
C ILE A 199 -28.38 11.77 2.43
N ALA A 200 -27.59 10.75 2.12
CA ALA A 200 -26.29 10.93 1.46
C ALA A 200 -26.44 11.58 0.07
N VAL A 201 -27.44 11.19 -0.72
CA VAL A 201 -27.72 11.78 -2.04
C VAL A 201 -28.22 13.22 -1.93
N ALA A 202 -29.06 13.54 -0.95
CA ALA A 202 -29.53 14.91 -0.70
C ALA A 202 -28.38 15.84 -0.28
N SER A 203 -27.49 15.37 0.60
CA SER A 203 -26.28 16.10 1.00
C SER A 203 -25.30 16.33 -0.15
N LEU A 204 -25.21 15.40 -1.12
CA LEU A 204 -24.35 15.53 -2.30
C LEU A 204 -24.94 16.43 -3.40
N THR A 205 -26.26 16.63 -3.41
CA THR A 205 -26.97 17.41 -4.45
C THR A 205 -27.44 18.79 -3.99
N GLY A 206 -27.16 19.17 -2.73
CA GLY A 206 -27.44 20.51 -2.20
C GLY A 206 -28.93 20.84 -2.02
N LYS A 207 -29.82 19.85 -2.06
CA LYS A 207 -31.26 20.04 -1.79
C LYS A 207 -31.54 19.78 -0.31
N HIS A 208 -31.93 20.84 0.41
CA HIS A 208 -32.45 20.72 1.77
C HIS A 208 -33.78 19.95 1.76
N LEU A 209 -33.89 18.90 2.58
CA LEU A 209 -35.16 18.28 2.93
C LEU A 209 -35.72 19.01 4.16
N GLU A 210 -36.92 19.59 4.01
CA GLU A 210 -37.69 20.19 5.09
C GLU A 210 -38.08 19.11 6.13
N PRO A 211 -37.96 19.38 7.44
CA PRO A 211 -38.36 18.44 8.47
C PRO A 211 -39.88 18.30 8.52
N ALA A 212 -40.37 17.06 8.47
CA ALA A 212 -41.77 16.75 8.66
C ALA A 212 -42.21 17.11 10.10
N ALA A 213 -43.32 17.85 10.20
CA ALA A 213 -43.92 18.26 11.46
C ALA A 213 -44.31 17.05 12.32
N ILE A 214 -43.78 17.03 13.54
CA ILE A 214 -44.22 16.13 14.61
C ILE A 214 -45.56 16.68 15.12
N HIS A 215 -46.67 16.02 14.79
CA HIS A 215 -47.94 16.27 15.47
C HIS A 215 -47.97 15.49 16.79
N ALA A 216 -48.28 16.22 17.85
CA ALA A 216 -48.53 15.74 19.22
C ALA A 216 -49.79 14.90 19.32
#